data_AF-I0X9H9-F1
#
_entry.id   AF-I0X9H9-F1
#
_cell.length_a   1.000
_cell.length_b   1.000
_cell.length_c   1.000
_cell.angle_alpha   90.00
_cell.angle_beta   90.00
_cell.angle_gamma   90.00
#
_symmetry.space_group_name_H-M   'P 1'
#
loop_
_entity.id
_entity.type
_entity.pdbx_description
1 polymer ?
#
loop_
_entity_poly.entity_id
_entity_poly.type
_entity_poly.pdbx_seq_one_letter_code
_entity_poly.pdbx_strand_id
1 'polypeptide(L)'
;MENLIHSHDEYFKLDFLCSELSKDKEFSAVSDIFALLADSTRLKIFWLLCHSKECVLNIAGVMKMTMPAVSHHLRLLKDSGLIECYRDGKEVFYTAVENERGKILHGIIEKLMVMTCPDFKIEHESINENSEYLENQVETIKGVHDYLLRNISRRITIEDVAHQFAMNTTTLKTVFKDVYGTSLAAHIKMHRMEEAARLLKETDKNINDIAQSVGYESQSKFSAVFKEFYQVTPAEFRRSQALRNN
;
A
#
# COMPACT_ATOMS: atom_id res chain seq x y z
N MET A 1 14.86 22.63 7.20
CA MET A 1 15.82 22.53 6.08
C MET A 1 17.21 22.57 6.67
N GLU A 2 17.73 21.42 7.09
CA GLU A 2 19.14 21.25 7.44
C GLU A 2 19.71 20.13 6.57
N ASN A 3 20.90 20.40 6.04
CA ASN A 3 21.54 19.74 4.92
C ASN A 3 21.89 18.27 5.21
N LEU A 4 21.46 17.36 4.35
CA LEU A 4 22.03 16.01 4.28
C LEU A 4 23.47 16.12 3.74
N ILE A 5 24.42 15.52 4.47
CA ILE A 5 25.87 15.72 4.33
C ILE A 5 26.47 14.97 3.13
N HIS A 6 25.74 14.04 2.50
CA HIS A 6 26.25 13.26 1.37
C HIS A 6 25.20 13.05 0.27
N SER A 7 25.56 13.43 -0.96
CA SER A 7 24.81 13.18 -2.20
C SER A 7 25.12 11.76 -2.69
N HIS A 8 24.25 10.80 -2.38
CA HIS A 8 24.27 9.51 -3.06
C HIS A 8 23.45 9.62 -4.34
N ASP A 9 24.12 9.46 -5.48
CA ASP A 9 23.59 9.64 -6.84
C ASP A 9 22.67 8.48 -7.30
N GLU A 10 22.13 7.70 -6.38
CA GLU A 10 21.34 6.51 -6.70
C GLU A 10 20.19 6.34 -5.71
N TYR A 11 18.97 6.38 -6.27
CA TYR A 11 17.66 6.16 -5.65
C TYR A 11 17.08 7.30 -4.80
N PHE A 12 15.85 7.69 -5.16
CA PHE A 12 14.92 8.67 -4.57
C PHE A 12 15.02 10.14 -5.00
N LYS A 13 13.85 10.72 -5.34
CA LYS A 13 13.64 12.17 -5.34
C LYS A 13 13.73 12.63 -3.88
N LEU A 14 14.93 13.00 -3.43
CA LEU A 14 15.18 13.49 -2.06
C LEU A 14 14.19 14.60 -1.67
N ASP A 15 13.85 15.48 -2.61
CA ASP A 15 12.86 16.54 -2.40
C ASP A 15 11.48 16.01 -2.01
N PHE A 16 11.04 14.90 -2.61
CA PHE A 16 9.79 14.23 -2.25
C PHE A 16 9.88 13.65 -0.83
N LEU A 17 10.96 12.94 -0.50
CA LEU A 17 11.16 12.39 0.84
C LEU A 17 11.21 13.48 1.91
N CYS A 18 11.91 14.58 1.64
CA CYS A 18 11.94 15.75 2.53
C CYS A 18 10.54 16.36 2.72
N SER A 19 9.74 16.43 1.64
CA SER A 19 8.36 16.92 1.73
C SER A 19 7.45 15.97 2.53
N GLU A 20 7.62 14.65 2.40
CA GLU A 20 6.88 13.68 3.19
C GLU A 20 7.32 13.69 4.66
N LEU A 21 8.63 13.73 4.94
CA LEU A 21 9.17 13.78 6.31
C LEU A 21 8.79 15.06 7.06
N SER A 22 8.48 16.15 6.35
CA SER A 22 8.01 17.40 6.98
C SER A 22 6.58 17.34 7.53
N LYS A 23 5.87 16.23 7.28
CA LYS A 23 4.49 15.98 7.76
C LYS A 23 4.47 15.52 9.22
N ASP A 24 5.01 16.33 10.13
CA ASP A 24 5.19 15.99 11.55
C ASP A 24 3.89 15.55 12.24
N LYS A 25 2.75 16.12 11.84
CA LYS A 25 1.44 15.81 12.42
C LYS A 25 1.01 14.38 12.10
N GLU A 26 1.27 13.92 10.88
CA GLU A 26 0.94 12.59 10.40
C GLU A 26 1.79 11.53 11.13
N PHE A 27 3.09 11.78 11.28
CA PHE A 27 3.97 10.91 12.07
C PHE A 27 3.58 10.88 13.55
N SER A 28 3.24 12.04 14.13
CA SER A 28 2.80 12.13 15.52
C SER A 28 1.50 11.36 15.74
N ALA A 29 0.53 11.49 14.85
CA ALA A 29 -0.75 10.77 14.94
C ALA A 29 -0.57 9.24 14.92
N VAL A 30 0.35 8.73 14.09
CA VAL A 30 0.67 7.29 14.05
C VAL A 30 1.44 6.86 15.31
N SER A 31 2.41 7.66 15.75
CA SER A 31 3.17 7.42 16.98
C SER A 31 2.26 7.34 18.21
N ASP A 32 1.27 8.21 18.32
CA ASP A 32 0.29 8.23 19.41
C ASP A 32 -0.52 6.92 19.47
N ILE A 33 -0.88 6.36 18.32
CA ILE A 33 -1.56 5.06 18.24
C ILE A 33 -0.64 3.94 18.74
N PHE A 34 0.63 3.93 18.32
CA PHE A 34 1.58 2.93 18.81
C PHE A 34 1.84 3.08 20.30
N ALA A 35 1.98 4.29 20.82
CA ALA A 35 2.13 4.54 22.25
C ALA A 35 0.91 4.09 23.06
N LEU A 36 -0.30 4.25 22.51
CA LEU A 36 -1.54 3.74 23.10
C LEU A 36 -1.53 2.21 23.16
N LEU A 37 -1.16 1.53 22.08
CA LEU A 37 -1.18 0.06 22.02
C LEU A 37 0.08 -0.62 22.57
N ALA A 38 1.14 0.12 22.89
CA ALA A 38 2.34 -0.40 23.55
C ALA A 38 2.07 -0.98 24.95
N ASP A 39 0.92 -0.65 25.55
CA ASP A 39 0.47 -1.25 26.80
C ASP A 39 -0.21 -2.60 26.54
N SER A 40 0.34 -3.66 27.15
CA SER A 40 -0.14 -5.04 26.93
C SER A 40 -1.61 -5.25 27.33
N THR A 41 -2.13 -4.50 28.30
CA THR A 41 -3.52 -4.60 28.75
C THR A 41 -4.47 -3.98 27.74
N ARG A 42 -4.16 -2.77 27.24
CA ARG A 42 -4.93 -2.12 26.16
C ARG A 42 -4.92 -2.96 24.90
N LEU A 43 -3.77 -3.54 24.53
CA LEU A 43 -3.66 -4.41 23.36
C LEU A 43 -4.56 -5.64 23.50
N LYS A 44 -4.57 -6.31 24.66
CA LYS A 44 -5.47 -7.45 24.94
C LYS A 44 -6.95 -7.06 24.91
N ILE A 45 -7.32 -5.93 25.52
CA ILE A 45 -8.71 -5.44 25.51
C ILE A 45 -9.13 -5.10 24.08
N PHE A 46 -8.30 -4.41 23.30
CA PHE A 46 -8.59 -4.10 21.91
C PHE A 46 -8.77 -5.38 21.08
N TRP A 47 -7.85 -6.34 21.19
CA TRP A 47 -7.95 -7.62 20.50
C TRP A 47 -9.21 -8.40 20.89
N LEU A 48 -9.58 -8.45 22.18
CA LEU A 48 -10.84 -9.05 22.63
C LEU A 48 -12.06 -8.41 21.94
N LEU A 49 -12.08 -7.07 21.87
CA LEU A 49 -13.17 -6.30 21.28
C LEU A 49 -13.19 -6.31 19.74
N CYS A 50 -12.11 -6.76 19.08
CA CYS A 50 -12.12 -7.09 17.65
C CYS A 50 -12.90 -8.38 17.36
N HIS A 51 -13.05 -9.25 18.35
CA HIS A 51 -13.68 -10.57 18.21
C HIS A 51 -15.02 -10.70 18.93
N SER A 52 -15.39 -9.71 19.74
CA SER A 52 -16.58 -9.79 20.59
C SER A 52 -17.11 -8.41 20.96
N LYS A 53 -18.39 -8.38 21.36
CA LYS A 53 -19.04 -7.19 21.94
C LYS A 53 -19.25 -7.48 23.42
N GLU A 54 -18.66 -6.68 24.29
CA GLU A 54 -18.61 -7.01 25.72
C GLU A 54 -18.91 -5.82 26.61
N CYS A 55 -19.55 -6.08 27.75
CA CYS A 55 -19.75 -5.09 28.79
C CYS A 55 -18.51 -5.02 29.71
N VAL A 56 -18.36 -3.91 30.43
CA VAL A 56 -17.21 -3.69 31.33
C VAL A 56 -17.03 -4.78 32.39
N LEU A 57 -18.13 -5.41 32.83
CA LEU A 57 -18.10 -6.51 33.79
C LEU A 57 -17.41 -7.75 33.22
N ASN A 58 -17.79 -8.16 32.01
CA ASN A 58 -17.21 -9.32 31.33
C ASN A 58 -15.73 -9.09 31.02
N ILE A 59 -15.39 -7.90 30.51
CA ILE A 59 -13.99 -7.53 30.21
C ILE A 59 -13.15 -7.58 31.49
N ALA A 60 -13.66 -7.05 32.61
CA ALA A 60 -12.97 -7.13 33.91
C ALA A 60 -12.75 -8.58 34.36
N GLY A 61 -13.75 -9.44 34.16
CA GLY A 61 -13.65 -10.88 34.44
C GLY A 61 -12.55 -11.57 33.62
N VAL A 62 -12.56 -11.38 32.29
CA VAL A 62 -11.58 -11.97 31.36
C VAL A 62 -10.16 -11.44 31.64
N MET A 63 -10.03 -10.13 31.85
CA MET A 63 -8.75 -9.49 32.10
C MET A 63 -8.21 -9.73 33.52
N LYS A 64 -9.04 -10.28 34.42
CA LYS A 64 -8.74 -10.44 35.86
C LYS A 64 -8.33 -9.12 36.51
N MET A 65 -9.07 -8.05 36.20
CA MET A 65 -8.81 -6.70 36.68
C MET A 65 -10.07 -6.08 37.31
N THR A 66 -9.92 -4.95 37.98
CA THR A 66 -11.06 -4.20 38.53
C THR A 66 -11.79 -3.42 37.44
N MET A 67 -13.10 -3.25 37.57
CA MET A 67 -13.91 -2.45 36.63
C MET A 67 -13.40 -1.00 36.46
N PRO A 68 -12.93 -0.29 37.50
CA PRO A 68 -12.32 1.03 37.33
C PRO A 68 -11.07 1.02 36.46
N ALA A 69 -10.19 0.03 36.61
CA ALA A 69 -8.99 -0.10 35.79
C ALA A 69 -9.35 -0.38 34.32
N VAL A 70 -10.29 -1.29 34.07
CA VAL A 70 -10.80 -1.55 32.72
C VAL A 70 -11.45 -0.29 32.12
N SER A 71 -12.26 0.43 32.90
CA SER A 71 -12.90 1.67 32.44
C SER A 71 -11.90 2.74 32.02
N HIS A 72 -10.76 2.81 32.72
CA HIS A 72 -9.66 3.71 32.33
C HIS A 72 -9.08 3.32 30.95
N HIS A 73 -8.79 2.03 30.72
CA HIS A 73 -8.31 1.56 29.42
C HIS A 73 -9.34 1.76 28.30
N LEU A 74 -10.61 1.45 28.56
CA LEU A 74 -11.71 1.63 27.60
C LEU A 74 -11.88 3.10 27.21
N ARG A 75 -11.74 4.03 28.17
CA ARG A 75 -11.79 5.47 27.87
C ARG A 75 -10.69 5.87 26.89
N LEU A 76 -9.44 5.49 27.17
CA LEU A 76 -8.32 5.84 26.29
C LEU A 76 -8.47 5.23 24.87
N LEU A 77 -8.90 3.96 24.80
CA LEU A 77 -9.17 3.32 23.51
C LEU A 77 -10.33 4.00 22.77
N LYS A 78 -11.38 4.40 23.47
CA LYS A 78 -12.53 5.10 22.88
C LYS A 78 -12.16 6.49 22.40
N ASP A 79 -11.43 7.26 23.20
CA ASP A 79 -11.03 8.63 22.87
C ASP A 79 -10.10 8.66 21.64
N SER A 80 -9.34 7.59 21.41
CA SER A 80 -8.54 7.40 20.17
C SER A 80 -9.37 6.99 18.93
N GLY A 81 -10.64 6.59 19.14
CA GLY A 81 -11.55 6.08 18.11
C GLY A 81 -11.24 4.66 17.62
N LEU A 82 -10.54 3.84 18.42
CA LEU A 82 -10.29 2.43 18.12
C LEU A 82 -11.47 1.53 18.54
N ILE A 83 -12.22 1.94 19.56
CA ILE A 83 -13.43 1.26 20.01
C ILE A 83 -14.59 2.23 20.09
N GLU A 84 -15.79 1.69 20.01
CA GLU A 84 -17.03 2.41 20.23
C GLU A 84 -17.86 1.73 21.33
N CYS A 85 -18.90 2.41 21.80
CA CYS A 85 -19.81 1.87 22.79
C CYS A 85 -21.26 2.25 22.49
N TYR A 86 -22.18 1.35 22.83
CA TYR A 86 -23.60 1.58 22.77
C TYR A 86 -24.28 1.11 24.05
N ARG A 87 -25.48 1.61 24.31
CA ARG A 87 -26.30 1.18 25.44
C ARG A 87 -27.30 0.14 24.98
N ASP A 88 -27.38 -0.95 25.72
CA ASP A 88 -28.43 -1.96 25.60
C ASP A 88 -29.03 -2.22 26.98
N GLY A 89 -30.29 -1.82 27.15
CA GLY A 89 -30.97 -1.81 28.44
C GLY A 89 -30.24 -0.97 29.50
N LYS A 90 -29.80 -1.62 30.59
CA LYS A 90 -29.08 -0.98 31.71
C LYS A 90 -27.55 -1.03 31.55
N GLU A 91 -27.06 -1.72 30.54
CA GLU A 91 -25.63 -1.99 30.35
C GLU A 91 -25.05 -1.19 29.18
N VAL A 92 -23.74 -0.97 29.24
CA VAL A 92 -22.95 -0.36 28.15
C VAL A 92 -22.04 -1.43 27.60
N PHE A 93 -22.17 -1.68 26.29
CA PHE A 93 -21.34 -2.62 25.54
C PHE A 93 -20.29 -1.87 24.75
N TYR A 94 -19.14 -2.49 24.58
CA TYR A 94 -17.99 -2.00 23.82
C TYR A 94 -17.67 -2.96 22.68
N THR A 95 -17.17 -2.42 21.56
CA THR A 95 -16.72 -3.18 20.40
C THR A 95 -15.63 -2.39 19.67
N ALA A 96 -14.74 -3.06 18.93
CA ALA A 96 -13.82 -2.38 18.03
C ALA A 96 -14.60 -1.66 16.92
N VAL A 97 -14.11 -0.49 16.47
CA VAL A 97 -14.72 0.24 15.36
C VAL A 97 -14.43 -0.47 14.04
N GLU A 98 -15.45 -0.70 13.23
CA GLU A 98 -15.35 -1.37 11.92
C GLU A 98 -14.83 -0.45 10.79
N ASN A 99 -13.75 0.29 11.05
CA ASN A 99 -13.08 1.14 10.05
C ASN A 99 -11.75 0.52 9.58
N GLU A 100 -11.20 1.02 8.47
CA GLU A 100 -9.93 0.49 7.91
C GLU A 100 -8.78 0.51 8.93
N ARG A 101 -8.70 1.58 9.73
CA ARG A 101 -7.68 1.73 10.77
C ARG A 101 -7.73 0.60 11.80
N GLY A 102 -8.92 0.29 12.34
CA GLY A 102 -9.11 -0.79 13.30
C GLY A 102 -8.77 -2.16 12.71
N LYS A 103 -9.19 -2.41 11.47
CA LYS A 103 -8.91 -3.66 10.74
C LYS A 103 -7.42 -3.87 10.48
N ILE A 104 -6.71 -2.83 10.02
CA ILE A 104 -5.26 -2.90 9.77
C ILE A 104 -4.50 -3.14 11.07
N LEU A 105 -4.83 -2.41 12.14
CA LEU A 105 -4.18 -2.60 13.44
C LEU A 105 -4.41 -4.00 13.98
N HIS A 106 -5.63 -4.52 13.86
CA HIS A 106 -5.94 -5.89 14.24
C HIS A 106 -5.06 -6.90 13.48
N GLY A 107 -5.00 -6.80 12.14
CA GLY A 107 -4.19 -7.69 11.31
C GLY A 107 -2.69 -7.59 11.61
N ILE A 108 -2.15 -6.40 11.89
CA ILE A 108 -0.76 -6.23 12.31
C ILE A 108 -0.51 -6.95 13.64
N ILE A 109 -1.40 -6.80 14.62
CA ILE A 109 -1.28 -7.45 15.93
C ILE A 109 -1.27 -8.97 15.76
N GLU A 110 -2.21 -9.55 15.01
CA GLU A 110 -2.28 -10.99 14.76
C GLU A 110 -1.02 -11.52 14.08
N LYS A 111 -0.56 -10.86 13.02
CA LYS A 111 0.67 -11.23 12.31
C LYS A 111 1.89 -11.21 13.22
N LEU A 112 2.03 -10.15 14.03
CA LEU A 112 3.13 -10.05 14.99
C LEU A 112 3.03 -11.11 16.09
N MET A 113 1.84 -11.44 16.58
CA MET A 113 1.65 -12.53 17.55
C MET A 113 2.10 -13.88 16.99
N VAL A 114 1.73 -14.20 15.75
CA VAL A 114 2.17 -15.43 15.07
C VAL A 114 3.70 -15.44 14.88
N MET A 115 4.29 -14.33 14.45
CA MET A 115 5.76 -14.22 14.27
C MET A 115 6.55 -14.32 15.57
N THR A 116 6.00 -13.80 16.68
CA THR A 116 6.67 -13.76 17.99
C THR A 116 6.40 -15.00 18.84
N CYS A 117 5.35 -15.76 18.54
CA CYS A 117 4.94 -16.95 19.29
C CYS A 117 4.53 -18.08 18.33
N PRO A 118 5.43 -19.06 18.06
CA PRO A 118 5.16 -20.17 17.14
C PRO A 118 3.97 -21.05 17.55
N ASP A 119 3.61 -21.05 18.84
CA ASP A 119 2.51 -21.85 19.39
C ASP A 119 1.15 -21.11 19.36
N PHE A 120 1.10 -19.85 18.91
CA PHE A 120 -0.15 -19.11 18.77
C PHE A 120 -0.93 -19.60 17.55
N LYS A 121 -1.86 -20.53 17.79
CA LYS A 121 -2.80 -21.03 16.78
C LYS A 121 -4.04 -20.15 16.73
N ILE A 122 -4.23 -19.48 15.60
CA ILE A 122 -5.48 -18.77 15.29
C ILE A 122 -6.51 -19.80 14.84
N GLU A 123 -7.26 -20.38 15.77
CA GLU A 123 -8.48 -21.16 15.47
C GLU A 123 -9.69 -20.23 15.55
N HIS A 124 -9.87 -19.36 14.56
CA HIS A 124 -11.11 -18.60 14.39
C HIS A 124 -12.02 -19.32 13.39
N GLU A 125 -13.23 -19.69 13.80
CA GLU A 125 -14.37 -19.74 12.89
C GLU A 125 -14.52 -18.33 12.30
N SER A 126 -13.92 -18.15 11.13
CA SER A 126 -13.98 -17.01 10.20
C SER A 126 -14.81 -15.80 10.63
N ILE A 127 -14.14 -14.71 11.03
CA ILE A 127 -14.62 -13.34 10.77
C ILE A 127 -13.53 -12.48 10.10
N ASN A 128 -12.57 -13.08 9.38
CA ASN A 128 -11.54 -12.29 8.69
C ASN A 128 -11.41 -12.62 7.20
N GLU A 129 -12.53 -12.57 6.49
CA GLU A 129 -12.53 -12.45 5.02
C GLU A 129 -11.66 -11.26 4.56
N ASN A 130 -11.52 -10.18 5.35
CA ASN A 130 -10.83 -8.96 4.93
C ASN A 130 -9.28 -9.02 4.95
N SER A 131 -8.66 -9.77 5.87
CA SER A 131 -7.19 -9.88 5.91
C SER A 131 -6.67 -10.79 4.79
N GLU A 132 -7.37 -11.90 4.57
CA GLU A 132 -7.15 -12.77 3.42
C GLU A 132 -7.50 -12.05 2.12
N TYR A 133 -8.58 -11.27 2.07
CA TYR A 133 -8.95 -10.47 0.90
C TYR A 133 -7.94 -9.37 0.58
N LEU A 134 -7.37 -8.67 1.57
CA LEU A 134 -6.34 -7.65 1.32
C LEU A 134 -5.01 -8.29 0.87
N GLU A 135 -4.59 -9.40 1.48
CA GLU A 135 -3.43 -10.17 1.02
C GLU A 135 -3.65 -10.73 -0.39
N ASN A 136 -4.84 -11.26 -0.67
CA ASN A 136 -5.23 -11.72 -2.01
C ASN A 136 -5.27 -10.58 -3.01
N GLN A 137 -5.72 -9.38 -2.62
CA GLN A 137 -5.70 -8.21 -3.50
C GLN A 137 -4.28 -7.77 -3.82
N VAL A 138 -3.38 -7.72 -2.83
CA VAL A 138 -1.96 -7.38 -3.07
C VAL A 138 -1.31 -8.40 -4.00
N GLU A 139 -1.54 -9.70 -3.78
CA GLU A 139 -1.00 -10.74 -4.64
C GLU A 139 -1.61 -10.70 -6.05
N THR A 140 -2.91 -10.44 -6.15
CA THR A 140 -3.59 -10.22 -7.44
C THR A 140 -3.00 -9.02 -8.17
N ILE A 141 -2.72 -7.91 -7.47
CA ILE A 141 -2.13 -6.70 -8.04
C ILE A 141 -0.68 -6.93 -8.52
N LYS A 142 0.11 -7.75 -7.82
CA LYS A 142 1.41 -8.19 -8.34
C LYS A 142 1.25 -9.02 -9.62
N GLY A 143 0.26 -9.92 -9.65
CA GLY A 143 -0.08 -10.67 -10.85
C GLY A 143 -0.48 -9.77 -12.03
N VAL A 144 -1.27 -8.72 -11.75
CA VAL A 144 -1.65 -7.68 -12.73
C VAL A 144 -0.40 -6.98 -13.27
N HIS A 145 0.50 -6.56 -12.38
CA HIS A 145 1.75 -5.91 -12.77
C HIS A 145 2.59 -6.79 -13.71
N ASP A 146 2.82 -8.04 -13.35
CA ASP A 146 3.59 -8.98 -14.15
C ASP A 146 2.95 -9.24 -15.53
N TYR A 147 1.63 -9.38 -15.56
CA TYR A 147 0.89 -9.53 -16.81
C TYR A 147 1.05 -8.32 -17.73
N LEU A 148 0.98 -7.11 -17.17
CA LEU A 148 1.13 -5.86 -17.93
C LEU A 148 2.55 -5.71 -18.48
N LEU A 149 3.58 -6.01 -17.70
CA LEU A 149 4.96 -5.94 -18.17
C LEU A 149 5.27 -6.98 -19.24
N ARG A 150 4.76 -8.22 -19.11
CA ARG A 150 4.91 -9.26 -20.14
C ARG A 150 4.21 -8.90 -21.45
N ASN A 151 3.19 -8.04 -21.40
CA ASN A 151 2.40 -7.63 -22.55
C ASN A 151 2.53 -6.13 -22.86
N ILE A 152 3.68 -5.53 -22.52
CA ILE A 152 3.88 -4.07 -22.62
C ILE A 152 3.73 -3.51 -24.04
N SER A 153 3.99 -4.36 -25.04
CA SER A 153 3.84 -4.09 -26.48
C SER A 153 2.39 -4.06 -26.96
N ARG A 154 1.45 -4.60 -26.18
CA ARG A 154 0.04 -4.69 -26.56
C ARG A 154 -0.76 -3.50 -26.02
N ARG A 155 -1.85 -3.17 -26.69
CA ARG A 155 -2.86 -2.24 -26.17
C ARG A 155 -3.73 -3.01 -25.18
N ILE A 156 -3.54 -2.76 -23.90
CA ILE A 156 -4.33 -3.36 -22.82
C ILE A 156 -5.14 -2.24 -22.19
N THR A 157 -6.46 -2.43 -22.13
CA THR A 157 -7.34 -1.52 -21.40
C THR A 157 -7.46 -1.93 -19.95
N ILE A 158 -7.90 -1.00 -19.10
CA ILE A 158 -8.08 -1.33 -17.68
C ILE A 158 -9.24 -2.32 -17.50
N GLU A 159 -10.21 -2.27 -18.39
CA GLU A 159 -11.34 -3.20 -18.45
C GLU A 159 -10.87 -4.63 -18.75
N ASP A 160 -9.91 -4.81 -19.67
CA ASP A 160 -9.33 -6.12 -19.98
C ASP A 160 -8.65 -6.74 -18.75
N VAL A 161 -7.88 -5.92 -18.02
CA VAL A 161 -7.18 -6.35 -16.80
C VAL A 161 -8.18 -6.68 -15.70
N ALA A 162 -9.16 -5.82 -15.48
CA ALA A 162 -10.22 -6.02 -14.51
C ALA A 162 -10.96 -7.35 -14.73
N HIS A 163 -11.33 -7.64 -15.98
CA HIS A 163 -11.97 -8.90 -16.34
C HIS A 163 -11.04 -10.11 -16.15
N GLN A 164 -9.79 -10.02 -16.60
CA GLN A 164 -8.82 -11.12 -16.51
C GLN A 164 -8.49 -11.53 -15.08
N PHE A 165 -8.47 -10.58 -14.16
CA PHE A 165 -8.13 -10.79 -12.75
C PHE A 165 -9.36 -10.80 -11.84
N ALA A 166 -10.57 -10.83 -12.40
CA ALA A 166 -11.84 -10.81 -11.67
C ALA A 166 -11.94 -9.67 -10.64
N MET A 167 -11.42 -8.49 -10.97
CA MET A 167 -11.44 -7.29 -10.12
C MET A 167 -12.33 -6.21 -10.73
N ASN A 168 -12.97 -5.41 -9.88
CA ASN A 168 -13.60 -4.19 -10.39
C ASN A 168 -12.53 -3.13 -10.71
N THR A 169 -12.79 -2.28 -11.71
CA THR A 169 -11.83 -1.28 -12.21
C THR A 169 -11.48 -0.21 -11.18
N THR A 170 -12.39 0.14 -10.27
CA THR A 170 -12.17 1.13 -9.19
C THR A 170 -11.16 0.59 -8.18
N THR A 171 -11.41 -0.61 -7.64
CA THR A 171 -10.51 -1.34 -6.74
C THR A 171 -9.16 -1.57 -7.40
N LEU A 172 -9.13 -1.97 -8.68
CA LEU A 172 -7.87 -2.13 -9.40
C LEU A 172 -7.06 -0.83 -9.43
N LYS A 173 -7.67 0.32 -9.73
CA LYS A 173 -6.98 1.63 -9.73
C LYS A 173 -6.46 2.00 -8.34
N THR A 174 -7.30 1.83 -7.32
CA THR A 174 -6.99 2.20 -5.93
C THR A 174 -5.85 1.34 -5.42
N VAL A 175 -6.04 0.01 -5.39
CA VAL A 175 -5.04 -0.90 -4.82
C VAL A 175 -3.73 -0.90 -5.61
N PHE A 176 -3.78 -0.78 -6.95
CA PHE A 176 -2.55 -0.65 -7.74
C PHE A 176 -1.76 0.62 -7.35
N LYS A 177 -2.45 1.74 -7.16
CA LYS A 177 -1.82 3.00 -6.73
C LYS A 177 -1.27 2.88 -5.30
N ASP A 178 -1.96 2.18 -4.42
CA ASP A 178 -1.52 1.98 -3.04
C ASP A 178 -0.25 1.09 -2.98
N VAL A 179 -0.18 0.06 -3.84
CA VAL A 179 0.97 -0.85 -3.91
C VAL A 179 2.18 -0.23 -4.63
N TYR A 180 1.97 0.44 -5.77
CA TYR A 180 3.05 0.92 -6.65
C TYR A 180 3.27 2.44 -6.61
N GLY A 181 2.49 3.19 -5.81
CA GLY A 181 2.61 4.64 -5.63
C GLY A 181 2.18 5.48 -6.83
N THR A 182 1.85 4.88 -7.98
CA THR A 182 1.49 5.58 -9.21
C THR A 182 0.23 4.98 -9.85
N SER A 183 -0.41 5.72 -10.76
CA SER A 183 -1.52 5.16 -11.51
C SER A 183 -1.04 4.07 -12.48
N LEU A 184 -1.88 3.06 -12.72
CA LEU A 184 -1.63 1.99 -13.69
C LEU A 184 -1.08 2.52 -15.04
N ALA A 185 -1.71 3.56 -15.57
CA ALA A 185 -1.33 4.15 -16.85
C ALA A 185 0.03 4.86 -16.79
N ALA A 186 0.35 5.53 -15.68
CA ALA A 186 1.65 6.16 -15.48
C ALA A 186 2.76 5.10 -15.34
N HIS A 187 2.48 4.03 -14.60
CA HIS A 187 3.39 2.91 -14.38
C HIS A 187 3.75 2.20 -15.70
N ILE A 188 2.74 1.85 -16.52
CA ILE A 188 2.97 1.26 -17.84
C ILE A 188 3.73 2.22 -18.75
N LYS A 189 3.38 3.52 -18.74
CA LYS A 189 4.07 4.54 -19.55
C LYS A 189 5.56 4.59 -19.18
N MET A 190 5.89 4.62 -17.89
CA MET A 190 7.26 4.62 -17.40
C MET A 190 8.05 3.41 -17.93
N HIS A 191 7.54 2.19 -17.70
CA HIS A 191 8.21 0.98 -18.16
C HIS A 191 8.34 0.89 -19.68
N ARG A 192 7.39 1.45 -20.44
CA ARG A 192 7.51 1.57 -21.91
C ARG A 192 8.67 2.48 -22.31
N MET A 193 8.87 3.58 -21.60
CA MET A 193 9.97 4.51 -21.87
C MET A 193 11.32 3.91 -21.50
N GLU A 194 11.41 3.19 -20.38
CA GLU A 194 12.61 2.47 -19.96
C GLU A 194 13.00 1.40 -20.97
N GLU A 195 12.04 0.57 -21.41
CA GLU A 195 12.28 -0.46 -22.42
C GLU A 195 12.67 0.16 -23.76
N ALA A 196 12.03 1.27 -24.16
CA ALA A 196 12.42 2.00 -25.36
C ALA A 196 13.85 2.53 -25.27
N ALA A 197 14.23 3.11 -24.13
CA ALA A 197 15.58 3.61 -23.89
C ALA A 197 16.62 2.48 -23.94
N ARG A 198 16.29 1.31 -23.41
CA ARG A 198 17.11 0.09 -23.51
C ARG A 198 17.29 -0.33 -24.98
N LEU A 199 16.20 -0.46 -25.73
CA LEU A 199 16.24 -0.83 -27.16
C LEU A 199 17.00 0.20 -28.01
N LEU A 200 16.92 1.49 -27.67
CA LEU A 200 17.68 2.54 -28.36
C LEU A 200 19.20 2.43 -28.14
N LYS A 201 19.62 1.89 -26.98
CA LYS A 201 21.03 1.66 -26.62
C LYS A 201 21.58 0.35 -27.17
N GLU A 202 20.78 -0.71 -27.08
CA GLU A 202 21.22 -2.09 -27.32
C GLU A 202 20.98 -2.57 -28.76
N THR A 203 20.17 -1.84 -29.55
CA THR A 203 19.75 -2.30 -30.88
C THR A 203 19.75 -1.21 -31.93
N ASP A 204 19.93 -1.62 -33.18
CA ASP A 204 19.85 -0.77 -34.38
C ASP A 204 18.43 -0.67 -34.97
N LYS A 205 17.42 -1.18 -34.24
CA LYS A 205 16.01 -1.09 -34.69
C LYS A 205 15.64 0.35 -35.02
N ASN A 206 14.88 0.57 -36.08
CA ASN A 206 14.43 1.92 -36.40
C ASN A 206 13.44 2.43 -35.33
N ILE A 207 13.24 3.75 -35.24
CA ILE A 207 12.43 4.37 -34.18
C ILE A 207 10.96 3.92 -34.25
N ASN A 208 10.45 3.61 -35.44
CA ASN A 208 9.09 3.11 -35.62
C ASN A 208 8.93 1.69 -35.06
N ASP A 209 9.88 0.80 -35.32
CA ASP A 209 9.85 -0.58 -34.81
C ASP A 209 9.97 -0.61 -33.27
N ILE A 210 10.75 0.31 -32.70
CA ILE A 210 10.84 0.49 -31.24
C ILE A 210 9.51 0.99 -30.68
N ALA A 211 8.89 1.99 -31.32
CA ALA A 211 7.58 2.49 -30.92
C ALA A 211 6.54 1.36 -30.89
N GLN A 212 6.48 0.52 -31.93
CA GLN A 212 5.59 -0.64 -31.97
C GLN A 212 5.93 -1.68 -30.90
N SER A 213 7.22 -1.97 -30.69
CA SER A 213 7.69 -2.93 -29.69
C SER A 213 7.32 -2.54 -28.26
N VAL A 214 7.17 -1.25 -27.99
CA VAL A 214 6.75 -0.72 -26.66
C VAL A 214 5.29 -0.27 -26.64
N GLY A 215 4.49 -0.67 -27.64
CA GLY A 215 3.03 -0.53 -27.62
C GLY A 215 2.49 0.84 -28.03
N TYR A 216 3.21 1.55 -28.90
CA TYR A 216 2.74 2.76 -29.58
C TYR A 216 2.50 2.48 -31.06
N GLU A 217 1.28 2.76 -31.52
CA GLU A 217 0.88 2.60 -32.94
C GLU A 217 1.52 3.65 -33.86
N SER A 218 1.97 4.78 -33.30
CA SER A 218 2.55 5.89 -34.05
C SER A 218 3.89 6.30 -33.48
N GLN A 219 4.92 6.31 -34.33
CA GLN A 219 6.24 6.85 -34.03
C GLN A 219 6.18 8.29 -33.52
N SER A 220 5.30 9.14 -34.08
CA SER A 220 5.18 10.55 -33.67
C SER A 220 4.68 10.67 -32.23
N LYS A 221 3.66 9.88 -31.86
CA LYS A 221 3.12 9.86 -30.50
C LYS A 221 4.15 9.32 -29.51
N PHE A 222 4.83 8.23 -29.87
CA PHE A 222 5.96 7.71 -29.10
C PHE A 222 7.04 8.77 -28.88
N SER A 223 7.49 9.43 -29.95
CA SER A 223 8.59 10.40 -29.87
C SER A 223 8.24 11.61 -29.01
N ALA A 224 6.99 12.08 -29.05
CA ALA A 224 6.52 13.15 -28.18
C ALA A 224 6.58 12.76 -26.70
N VAL A 225 6.06 11.57 -26.35
CA VAL A 225 6.08 11.07 -24.97
C VAL A 225 7.50 10.76 -24.50
N PHE A 226 8.34 10.20 -25.37
CA PHE A 226 9.75 9.94 -25.06
C PHE A 226 10.51 11.24 -24.79
N LYS A 227 10.26 12.29 -25.58
CA LYS A 227 10.84 13.62 -25.37
C LYS A 227 10.35 14.26 -24.08
N GLU A 228 9.07 14.12 -23.74
CA GLU A 228 8.54 14.56 -22.45
C GLU A 228 9.25 13.87 -21.28
N PHE A 229 9.52 12.57 -21.42
CA PHE A 229 10.12 11.75 -20.36
C PHE A 229 11.62 11.97 -20.20
N TYR A 230 12.40 11.97 -21.29
CA TYR A 230 13.87 12.07 -21.28
C TYR A 230 14.41 13.45 -21.66
N GLN A 231 13.55 14.43 -21.94
CA GLN A 231 13.89 15.80 -22.39
C GLN A 231 14.64 15.86 -23.74
N VAL A 232 14.85 14.74 -24.41
CA VAL A 232 15.48 14.61 -25.73
C VAL A 232 14.68 13.64 -26.61
N THR A 233 14.78 13.80 -27.93
CA THR A 233 14.12 12.88 -28.86
C THR A 233 14.78 11.49 -28.84
N PRO A 234 14.05 10.41 -29.23
CA PRO A 234 14.63 9.07 -29.36
C PRO A 234 15.91 9.01 -30.22
N ALA A 235 15.94 9.79 -31.31
CA ALA A 235 17.08 9.83 -32.22
C ALA A 235 18.30 10.54 -31.60
N GLU A 236 18.07 11.66 -30.89
CA GLU A 236 19.12 12.36 -30.14
C GLU A 236 19.65 11.49 -28.99
N PHE A 237 18.75 10.81 -28.27
CA PHE A 237 19.11 9.89 -27.21
C PHE A 237 20.04 8.79 -27.74
N ARG A 238 19.67 8.09 -28.82
CA ARG A 238 20.53 7.07 -29.44
C ARG A 238 21.90 7.63 -29.82
N ARG A 239 21.95 8.80 -30.46
CA ARG A 239 23.21 9.45 -30.86
C ARG A 239 24.11 9.75 -29.67
N SER A 240 23.53 10.23 -28.56
CA SER A 240 24.27 10.53 -27.33
C SER A 240 24.91 9.28 -26.70
N GLN A 241 24.24 8.13 -26.79
CA GLN A 241 24.72 6.87 -26.22
C GLN A 241 25.81 6.24 -27.10
N ALA A 242 25.67 6.34 -28.43
CA ALA A 242 26.71 5.91 -29.36
C ALA A 242 28.03 6.70 -29.20
N LEU A 243 27.96 7.98 -28.81
CA LEU A 243 29.13 8.83 -28.54
C LEU A 243 29.80 8.55 -27.18
N ARG A 244 29.13 7.87 -26.25
CA ARG A 244 29.68 7.48 -24.94
C ARG A 244 30.35 6.10 -24.93
N ASN A 245 30.03 5.26 -25.93
CA ASN A 245 30.56 3.90 -26.06
C ASN A 245 31.71 3.78 -27.09
N ASN A 246 32.15 4.91 -27.66
CA ASN A 246 33.34 5.04 -28.51
C ASN A 246 34.41 5.85 -27.77
#